data_AF-A0A256XF87-F1
#
_entry.id   AF-A0A256XF87-F1
#
_cell.length_a   1.000
_cell.length_b   1.000
_cell.length_c   1.000
_cell.angle_alpha   90.00
_cell.angle_beta   90.00
_cell.angle_gamma   90.00
#
_symmetry.space_group_name_H-M   'P 1'
#
loop_
_entity.id
_entity.type
_entity.pdbx_description
1 polymer ?
#
loop_
_entity_poly.entity_id
_entity_poly.type
_entity_poly.pdbx_seq_one_letter_code
_entity_poly.pdbx_strand_id
1 'polypeptide(L)'
;MSECSVVYVESGRIVKKEIVNGELVSVVKGLAKRLLEEWNPEMSDFIVLKDQYTISLRIPISRDVLDRLSRYSHVRRVGDKAEASIPVYEITYSNKWTEDTRNS
;
A
#
# COMPACT_ATOMS: atom_id res chain seq x y z
N MET A 1 8.89 14.99 8.76
CA MET A 1 8.60 14.50 7.40
C MET A 1 7.91 13.15 7.54
N SER A 2 6.91 12.87 6.69
CA SER A 2 6.21 11.59 6.70
C SER A 2 7.04 10.54 5.96
N GLU A 3 7.00 9.30 6.43
CA GLU A 3 7.66 8.16 5.80
C GLU A 3 6.59 7.29 5.13
N CYS A 4 6.84 6.88 3.89
CA CYS A 4 5.98 5.98 3.15
C CYS A 4 6.73 4.68 2.88
N SER A 5 6.15 3.54 3.25
CA SER A 5 6.67 2.24 2.84
C SER A 5 6.10 1.87 1.47
N VAL A 6 6.97 1.55 0.52
CA VAL A 6 6.61 1.08 -0.81
C VAL A 6 7.01 -0.37 -0.92
N VAL A 7 6.06 -1.23 -1.32
CA VAL A 7 6.26 -2.67 -1.47
C VAL A 7 5.91 -3.04 -2.90
N TYR A 8 6.86 -3.66 -3.60
CA TYR A 8 6.68 -4.16 -4.95
C TYR A 8 6.37 -5.64 -4.87
N VAL A 9 5.29 -6.06 -5.53
CA VAL A 9 4.79 -7.43 -5.51
C VAL A 9 4.70 -7.94 -6.94
N GLU A 10 5.30 -9.09 -7.21
CA GLU A 10 5.21 -9.79 -8.49
C GLU A 10 4.83 -11.25 -8.24
N SER A 11 3.83 -11.76 -8.96
CA SER A 11 3.35 -13.14 -8.82
C SER A 11 3.08 -13.56 -7.36
N GLY A 12 2.49 -12.65 -6.57
CA GLY A 12 2.17 -12.87 -5.16
C GLY A 12 3.37 -12.84 -4.20
N ARG A 13 4.58 -12.48 -4.67
CA ARG A 13 5.80 -12.41 -3.86
C ARG A 13 6.32 -10.98 -3.78
N ILE A 14 6.81 -10.59 -2.61
CA ILE A 14 7.45 -9.29 -2.44
C ILE A 14 8.84 -9.34 -3.08
N VAL A 15 9.05 -8.56 -4.13
CA VAL A 15 10.32 -8.49 -4.85
C VAL A 15 11.20 -7.34 -4.37
N LYS A 16 10.60 -6.27 -3.82
CA LYS A 16 11.33 -5.12 -3.29
C LYS A 16 10.53 -4.41 -2.20
N LYS A 17 11.23 -3.84 -1.22
CA LYS A 17 10.68 -2.91 -0.22
C LYS A 17 11.59 -1.70 -0.11
N GLU A 18 11.02 -0.51 0.00
CA GLU A 18 11.79 0.71 0.25
C GLU A 18 11.00 1.69 1.11
N ILE A 19 11.73 2.55 1.82
CA ILE A 19 11.18 3.66 2.60
C ILE A 19 11.44 4.93 1.82
N VAL A 20 10.36 5.66 1.50
CA VAL A 20 10.41 6.92 0.77
C VAL A 20 9.96 8.03 1.71
N ASN A 21 10.80 9.05 1.86
CA ASN A 21 10.45 10.25 2.61
C ASN A 21 9.58 11.16 1.76
N GLY A 22 8.43 11.56 2.27
CA GLY A 22 7.52 12.45 1.55
C GLY A 22 6.07 12.35 2.05
N GLU A 23 5.26 13.32 1.62
CA GLU A 23 3.81 13.27 1.82
C GLU A 23 3.21 12.15 0.92
N LEU A 24 2.27 11.38 1.48
CA LEU A 24 1.77 10.14 0.85
C LEU A 24 1.20 10.36 -0.55
N VAL A 25 0.35 11.37 -0.74
CA VAL A 25 -0.25 11.66 -2.05
C VAL A 25 0.82 12.06 -3.06
N SER A 26 1.83 12.82 -2.62
CA SER A 26 2.97 13.21 -3.44
C SER A 26 3.82 12.01 -3.86
N VAL A 27 4.09 11.08 -2.94
CA VAL A 27 4.80 9.81 -3.22
C VAL A 27 4.02 8.95 -4.21
N VAL A 28 2.70 8.77 -3.99
CA VAL A 28 1.83 7.99 -4.88
C VAL A 28 1.81 8.57 -6.29
N LYS A 29 1.64 9.89 -6.44
CA LYS A 29 1.68 10.55 -7.75
C LYS A 29 3.03 10.40 -8.44
N GLY A 30 4.14 10.48 -7.69
CA GLY A 30 5.48 10.27 -8.22
C GLY A 30 5.69 8.85 -8.73
N LEU A 31 5.27 7.85 -7.95
CA LEU A 31 5.31 6.45 -8.35
C LEU A 31 4.44 6.18 -9.58
N ALA A 32 3.20 6.67 -9.58
CA ALA A 32 2.28 6.47 -10.70
C ALA A 32 2.86 7.03 -12.00
N LYS A 33 3.44 8.24 -12.00
CA LYS A 33 4.13 8.80 -13.17
C LYS A 33 5.25 7.92 -13.67
N ARG A 34 6.11 7.42 -12.76
CA ARG A 34 7.23 6.55 -13.14
C ARG A 34 6.72 5.23 -13.74
N LEU A 35 5.71 4.62 -13.13
CA LEU A 35 5.15 3.35 -13.58
C LEU A 35 4.36 3.47 -14.89
N LEU A 36 3.76 4.64 -15.16
CA LEU A 36 3.11 4.91 -16.45
C LEU A 36 4.09 4.85 -17.62
N GLU A 37 5.36 5.22 -17.44
CA GLU A 37 6.39 5.11 -18.47
C GLU A 37 6.75 3.65 -18.80
N GLU A 38 6.55 2.73 -17.84
CA GLU A 38 6.82 1.29 -18.00
C GLU A 38 5.58 0.49 -18.46
N TRP A 39 4.38 1.06 -18.28
CA TRP A 39 3.12 0.40 -18.54
C TRP A 39 2.87 0.20 -20.03
N ASN A 40 2.44 -1.01 -20.41
CA ASN A 40 1.94 -1.28 -21.75
C ASN A 40 0.39 -1.29 -21.75
N PRO A 41 -0.26 -0.27 -22.35
CA PRO A 41 -1.71 -0.16 -22.38
C PRO A 41 -2.42 -1.22 -23.23
N GLU A 42 -1.72 -1.93 -24.12
CA GLU A 42 -2.29 -3.02 -24.91
C GLU A 42 -2.38 -4.34 -24.12
N MET A 43 -1.67 -4.45 -22.99
CA MET A 43 -1.50 -5.70 -22.25
C MET A 43 -2.23 -5.74 -20.90
N SER A 44 -2.58 -4.59 -20.35
CA SER A 44 -3.12 -4.46 -19.00
C SER A 44 -3.74 -3.09 -18.75
N ASP A 45 -4.64 -3.02 -17.78
CA ASP A 45 -5.10 -1.74 -17.22
C ASP A 45 -4.05 -1.13 -16.29
N PHE A 46 -4.03 0.21 -16.19
CA PHE A 46 -3.31 0.93 -15.15
C PHE A 46 -4.29 1.41 -14.08
N ILE A 47 -4.21 0.83 -12.88
CA ILE A 47 -5.18 1.09 -11.81
C ILE A 47 -4.45 1.63 -10.59
N VAL A 48 -4.95 2.74 -10.04
CA VAL A 48 -4.55 3.27 -8.72
C VAL A 48 -5.74 3.18 -7.79
N LEU A 49 -5.70 2.26 -6.84
CA LEU A 49 -6.73 2.07 -5.83
C LEU A 49 -6.29 2.70 -4.52
N LYS A 50 -7.21 3.45 -3.89
CA LYS A 50 -7.04 3.96 -2.54
C LYS A 50 -7.86 3.11 -1.59
N ASP A 51 -7.24 2.67 -0.50
CA ASP A 51 -7.88 1.91 0.55
C ASP A 51 -7.44 2.38 1.95
N GLN A 52 -8.09 1.87 2.99
CA GLN A 52 -7.68 2.02 4.38
C GLN A 52 -7.49 0.65 5.02
N TYR A 53 -6.26 0.38 5.45
CA TYR A 53 -5.96 -0.85 6.16
C TYR A 53 -6.03 -0.62 7.68
N THR A 54 -6.98 -1.28 8.33
CA THR A 54 -7.10 -1.22 9.79
C THR A 54 -6.13 -2.20 10.44
N ILE A 55 -5.19 -1.66 11.22
CA ILE A 55 -4.31 -2.44 12.09
C ILE A 55 -4.95 -2.51 13.47
N SER A 56 -5.01 -3.71 14.05
CA SER A 56 -5.53 -3.97 15.39
C SER A 56 -4.45 -4.66 16.22
N LEU A 57 -3.92 -3.96 17.23
CA LEU A 57 -2.82 -4.42 18.10
C LEU A 57 -3.32 -4.65 19.53
N ARG A 58 -2.92 -5.77 20.16
CA ARG A 58 -3.23 -6.01 21.58
C ARG A 58 -2.44 -5.06 22.49
N ILE A 59 -3.09 -4.59 23.54
CA ILE A 59 -2.51 -3.74 24.59
C ILE A 59 -1.87 -4.64 25.66
N PRO A 60 -0.71 -4.24 26.25
CA PRO A 60 0.00 -2.97 26.08
C PRO A 60 0.82 -2.90 24.79
N ILE A 61 0.74 -1.76 24.10
CA ILE A 61 1.60 -1.40 22.97
C ILE A 61 2.71 -0.46 23.43
N SER A 62 3.89 -0.54 22.81
CA SER A 62 5.01 0.35 23.13
C SER A 62 4.71 1.78 22.71
N ARG A 63 5.34 2.75 23.40
CA ARG A 63 5.17 4.18 23.09
C ARG A 63 5.65 4.53 21.69
N ASP A 64 6.75 3.92 21.23
CA ASP A 64 7.26 4.09 19.87
C ASP A 64 6.22 3.69 18.80
N VAL A 65 5.56 2.55 18.99
CA VAL A 65 4.50 2.08 18.07
C VAL A 65 3.30 3.03 18.09
N LEU A 66 2.89 3.50 19.26
CA LEU A 66 1.81 4.49 19.40
C LEU A 66 2.16 5.82 18.70
N ASP A 67 3.39 6.31 18.88
CA ASP A 67 3.88 7.56 18.29
C ASP A 67 4.01 7.46 16.77
N ARG A 68 4.33 6.27 16.24
CA ARG A 68 4.34 6.03 14.78
C ARG A 68 2.94 5.95 14.21
N LEU A 69 2.02 5.22 14.85
CA LEU A 69 0.64 5.07 14.37
C LEU A 69 -0.14 6.39 14.41
N SER A 70 0.07 7.20 15.46
CA SER A 70 -0.61 8.50 15.63
C SER A 70 -0.27 9.51 14.53
N ARG A 71 0.86 9.34 13.82
CA ARG A 71 1.23 10.18 12.67
C ARG A 71 0.38 9.93 11.43
N TYR A 72 -0.23 8.76 11.31
CA TYR A 72 -1.02 8.37 10.13
C TYR A 72 -2.52 8.44 10.40
N SER A 73 -2.95 8.11 11.62
CA SER A 73 -4.36 8.16 11.99
C SER A 73 -4.56 8.32 13.49
N HIS A 74 -5.79 8.68 13.87
CA HIS A 74 -6.19 8.68 15.27
C HIS A 74 -6.27 7.24 15.78
N VAL A 75 -5.36 6.87 16.68
CA VAL A 75 -5.37 5.56 17.35
C VAL A 75 -6.54 5.50 18.34
N ARG A 76 -7.42 4.52 18.17
CA ARG A 76 -8.60 4.31 19.02
C ARG A 76 -8.40 3.07 19.89
N ARG A 77 -8.86 3.13 21.13
CA ARG A 77 -8.94 1.93 21.98
C ARG A 77 -10.26 1.22 21.74
N VAL A 78 -10.19 -0.07 21.42
CA VAL A 78 -11.33 -0.96 21.20
C VAL A 78 -11.13 -2.19 22.08
N GLY A 79 -11.76 -2.20 23.26
CA GLY A 79 -11.59 -3.25 24.26
C GLY A 79 -10.13 -3.36 24.76
N ASP A 80 -9.54 -4.54 24.56
CA ASP A 80 -8.14 -4.86 24.88
C ASP A 80 -7.17 -4.53 23.72
N LYS A 81 -7.66 -3.90 22.65
CA LYS A 81 -6.88 -3.55 21.46
C LYS A 81 -6.80 -2.06 21.21
N ALA A 82 -5.75 -1.67 20.49
CA ALA A 82 -5.57 -0.38 19.87
C ALA A 82 -5.72 -0.55 18.36
N GLU A 83 -6.59 0.25 17.75
CA GLU A 83 -6.89 0.21 16.32
C GLU A 83 -6.47 1.52 15.64
N ALA A 84 -5.85 1.39 14.47
CA ALA A 84 -5.40 2.51 13.65
C ALA A 84 -5.70 2.21 12.18
N SER A 85 -6.18 3.20 11.44
CA SER A 85 -6.49 3.05 10.00
C SER A 85 -5.39 3.69 9.18
N ILE A 86 -4.58 2.89 8.50
CA ILE A 86 -3.48 3.38 7.68
C ILE A 86 -3.96 3.53 6.24
N PRO A 87 -3.82 4.71 5.61
CA PRO A 87 -4.11 4.86 4.19
C PRO A 87 -3.12 4.04 3.36
N VAL A 88 -3.64 3.24 2.43
CA VAL A 88 -2.86 2.42 1.50
C VAL A 88 -3.26 2.77 0.09
N TYR A 89 -2.29 2.74 -0.83
CA TYR A 89 -2.53 2.84 -2.25
C TYR A 89 -1.93 1.62 -2.94
N GLU A 90 -2.73 0.99 -3.79
CA GLU A 90 -2.30 -0.09 -4.66
C GLU A 90 -2.19 0.43 -6.09
N ILE A 91 -1.06 0.18 -6.75
CA ILE A 91 -0.86 0.52 -8.16
C ILE A 91 -0.62 -0.77 -8.93
N THR A 92 -1.53 -1.09 -9.85
CA THR A 92 -1.42 -2.26 -10.73
C THR A 92 -1.16 -1.78 -12.16
N TYR A 93 -0.10 -2.29 -12.79
CA TYR A 93 0.36 -1.81 -14.11
C TYR A 93 0.96 -2.90 -15.02
N SER A 94 0.95 -4.17 -14.61
CA SER A 94 1.53 -5.27 -15.38
C SER A 94 0.78 -6.59 -15.20
N ASN A 95 -0.51 -6.51 -14.87
CA ASN A 95 -1.39 -7.66 -14.77
C ASN A 95 -1.69 -8.23 -16.16
N LYS A 96 -0.93 -9.23 -16.60
CA LYS A 96 -1.35 -10.05 -17.74
C LYS A 96 -2.58 -10.85 -17.32
N TRP A 97 -3.76 -10.47 -17.81
CA TRP A 97 -4.93 -11.35 -17.79
C TRP A 97 -4.64 -12.51 -18.74
N THR A 98 -4.16 -13.63 -18.21
CA THR A 98 -4.20 -14.89 -18.96
C THR A 98 -5.62 -15.39 -18.89
N GLU A 99 -6.40 -15.14 -19.95
CA GLU A 99 -7.64 -15.86 -20.19
C GLU A 99 -7.30 -17.35 -20.22
N ASP A 100 -7.71 -18.08 -19.17
CA ASP A 100 -7.55 -19.52 -19.07
C ASP A 100 -8.42 -20.14 -20.17
N THR A 101 -7.84 -20.31 -21.35
CA THR A 101 -8.48 -20.94 -22.51
C THR A 101 -8.62 -22.42 -22.21
N ARG A 102 -9.66 -22.77 -21.45
CA ARG A 102 -10.16 -24.13 -21.35
C ARG A 102 -10.84 -24.48 -22.67
N ASN A 103 -10.04 -24.87 -23.66
CA ASN A 103 -10.55 -25.62 -24.81
C ASN A 103 -11.15 -26.92 -24.28
N SER A 104 -12.47 -27.01 -24.42
CA SER A 104 -13.29 -28.21 -24.19
C SER A 104 -13.25 -29.10 -25.41
#